data_AF-A0A1Y4H1B8-F1
#
_entry.id   AF-A0A1Y4H1B8-F1
#
_cell.length_a   1.000
_cell.length_b   1.000
_cell.length_c   1.000
_cell.angle_alpha   90.00
_cell.angle_beta   90.00
_cell.angle_gamma   90.00
#
_symmetry.space_group_name_H-M   'P 1'
#
loop_
_entity.id
_entity.type
_entity.pdbx_description
1 polymer ?
#
loop_
_entity_poly.entity_id
_entity_poly.type
_entity_poly.pdbx_seq_one_letter_code
_entity_poly.pdbx_strand_id
1 'polypeptide(L)'
;MARAKIAAWLLLGILAATLVSSWIVRRAFNTTEQQMLEVVQLCEQGRCERAREKLDELTGKLQSREHMLALFIRRDLLGQIQLEVAGLRAYLDEEHIADLQCEAEHALAQLQTVRRLFFGML
;
A
#
# COMPACT_ATOMS: atom_id res chain seq x y z
N MET A 1 31.01 -23.79 -21.98
CA MET A 1 29.90 -22.97 -22.53
C MET A 1 28.54 -23.22 -21.86
N ALA A 2 28.16 -24.45 -21.50
CA ALA A 2 26.87 -24.73 -20.84
C ALA A 2 26.69 -24.01 -19.48
N ARG A 3 27.73 -23.97 -18.65
CA ARG A 3 27.71 -23.25 -17.36
C ARG A 3 27.46 -21.75 -17.48
N ALA A 4 28.02 -21.11 -18.52
CA ALA A 4 27.81 -19.68 -18.79
C ALA A 4 26.37 -19.40 -19.25
N LYS A 5 25.77 -20.31 -20.04
CA LYS A 5 24.35 -20.21 -20.42
C LYS A 5 23.42 -20.37 -19.21
N ILE A 6 23.71 -21.31 -18.32
CA ILE A 6 22.93 -21.51 -17.07
C ILE A 6 23.04 -20.26 -16.18
N ALA A 7 24.25 -19.73 -16.00
CA ALA A 7 24.46 -18.49 -15.24
C ALA A 7 23.71 -17.30 -15.86
N ALA A 8 23.72 -17.17 -17.19
CA ALA A 8 22.96 -16.13 -17.89
C ALA A 8 21.44 -16.28 -17.69
N TRP A 9 20.91 -17.50 -17.76
CA TRP A 9 19.49 -17.78 -17.48
C TRP A 9 19.10 -17.50 -16.04
N LEU A 10 19.97 -17.84 -15.08
CA LEU A 10 19.76 -17.54 -13.66
C LEU A 10 19.71 -16.03 -13.41
N LEU A 11 20.67 -15.28 -13.97
CA LEU A 11 20.69 -13.82 -13.86
C LEU A 11 19.45 -13.18 -14.49
N LEU A 12 19.04 -13.67 -15.66
CA LEU A 12 17.84 -13.19 -16.35
C LEU A 12 16.57 -13.49 -15.55
N GLY A 13 16.50 -14.66 -14.91
CA GLY A 13 15.42 -15.01 -13.99
C GLY A 13 15.35 -14.10 -12.76
N ILE A 14 16.50 -13.81 -12.14
CA ILE A 14 16.57 -12.88 -11.01
C ILE A 14 16.14 -11.47 -11.45
N LEU A 15 16.63 -10.99 -12.59
CA LEU A 15 16.25 -9.69 -13.14
C LEU A 15 14.75 -9.60 -13.44
N ALA A 16 14.16 -10.66 -14.01
CA ALA A 16 12.73 -10.70 -14.26
C ALA A 16 11.95 -10.68 -12.94
N ALA A 17 12.40 -11.44 -11.93
CA ALA A 17 11.76 -11.46 -10.62
C ALA A 17 11.80 -10.11 -9.91
N THR A 18 12.92 -9.37 -9.97
CA THR A 18 13.04 -8.03 -9.38
C THR A 18 12.18 -6.99 -10.09
N LEU A 19 12.06 -7.07 -11.42
CA LEU A 19 11.17 -6.19 -12.18
C LEU A 19 9.69 -6.45 -11.86
N VAL A 20 9.30 -7.73 -11.79
CA VAL A 20 7.92 -8.11 -11.47
C VAL A 20 7.56 -7.73 -10.04
N SER A 21 8.44 -7.97 -9.06
CA SER A 21 8.21 -7.56 -7.67
C SER A 21 8.07 -6.04 -7.55
N SER A 22 8.94 -5.29 -8.22
CA SER A 22 8.88 -3.84 -8.31
C SER A 22 7.55 -3.34 -8.87
N TRP A 23 7.09 -3.95 -9.96
CA TRP A 23 5.83 -3.59 -10.59
C TRP A 23 4.62 -3.88 -9.69
N ILE A 24 4.59 -5.06 -9.04
CA ILE A 24 3.52 -5.46 -8.12
C ILE A 24 3.44 -4.52 -6.92
N VAL A 25 4.57 -4.27 -6.25
CA VAL A 25 4.63 -3.38 -5.08
C VAL A 25 4.23 -1.96 -5.45
N ARG A 26 4.74 -1.44 -6.59
CA ARG A 26 4.37 -0.10 -7.07
C ARG A 26 2.88 0.01 -7.35
N ARG A 27 2.31 -1.00 -8.02
CA ARG A 27 0.88 -1.02 -8.33
C ARG A 27 0.03 -1.08 -7.07
N ALA A 28 0.40 -1.92 -6.11
CA ALA A 28 -0.30 -2.02 -4.83
C ALA A 28 -0.29 -0.67 -4.09
N PHE A 29 0.88 -0.06 -3.91
CA PHE A 29 1.03 1.19 -3.16
C PHE A 29 0.35 2.37 -3.83
N ASN A 30 0.47 2.51 -5.16
CA ASN A 30 -0.25 3.57 -5.88
C ASN A 30 -1.78 3.41 -5.77
N THR A 31 -2.27 2.16 -5.75
CA THR A 31 -3.70 1.90 -5.58
C THR A 31 -4.16 2.30 -4.17
N THR A 32 -3.40 1.93 -3.14
CA THR A 32 -3.68 2.29 -1.74
C THR A 32 -3.67 3.80 -1.54
N GLU A 33 -2.65 4.50 -2.05
CA GLU A 33 -2.53 5.97 -2.01
C GLU A 33 -3.74 6.64 -2.66
N GLN A 34 -4.14 6.20 -3.85
CA GLN A 34 -5.29 6.75 -4.55
C GLN A 34 -6.61 6.49 -3.80
N GLN A 35 -6.81 5.28 -3.26
CA GLN A 35 -8.02 4.93 -2.52
C GLN A 35 -8.16 5.70 -1.20
N MET A 36 -7.05 5.97 -0.51
CA MET A 36 -7.07 6.81 0.70
C MET A 36 -7.44 8.25 0.40
N LEU A 37 -6.87 8.84 -0.66
CA LEU A 37 -7.23 10.18 -1.09
C LEU A 37 -8.72 10.26 -1.49
N GLU A 38 -9.25 9.21 -2.11
CA GLU A 38 -10.67 9.10 -2.44
C GLU A 38 -11.56 9.03 -1.19
N VAL A 39 -11.13 8.33 -0.13
CA VAL A 39 -11.85 8.29 1.17
C VAL A 39 -11.95 9.69 1.78
N VAL A 40 -10.85 10.44 1.83
CA VAL A 40 -10.82 11.81 2.34
C VAL A 40 -11.75 12.72 1.50
N GLN A 41 -11.65 12.65 0.17
CA GLN A 41 -12.50 13.43 -0.73
C GLN A 41 -14.00 13.11 -0.58
N LEU A 42 -14.35 11.85 -0.32
CA LEU A 42 -15.74 11.45 -0.09
C LEU A 42 -16.28 12.06 1.22
N CYS A 43 -15.48 12.08 2.29
CA CYS A 43 -15.86 12.77 3.53
C CYS A 43 -15.98 14.28 3.36
N GLU A 44 -15.06 14.93 2.65
CA GLU A 44 -15.14 16.38 2.35
C GLU A 44 -16.42 16.76 1.59
N GLN A 45 -16.99 15.82 0.83
CA GLN A 45 -18.22 16.01 0.07
C GLN A 45 -19.49 15.68 0.88
N GLY A 46 -19.37 15.44 2.19
CA GLY A 46 -20.48 15.01 3.06
C GLY A 46 -20.96 13.58 2.76
N ARG A 47 -20.11 12.75 2.16
CA ARG A 47 -20.44 11.35 1.79
C ARG A 47 -19.70 10.36 2.68
N CYS A 48 -19.73 10.57 3.99
CA CYS A 48 -19.01 9.76 4.99
C CYS A 48 -19.37 8.27 4.95
N GLU A 49 -20.63 7.92 4.69
CA GLU A 49 -21.02 6.51 4.53
C GLU A 49 -20.34 5.83 3.34
N ARG A 50 -20.22 6.53 2.20
CA ARG A 50 -19.48 6.01 1.04
C ARG A 50 -17.98 5.95 1.30
N ALA A 51 -17.45 6.92 2.05
CA ALA A 51 -16.05 6.90 2.48
C ALA A 51 -15.76 5.68 3.37
N ARG A 52 -16.72 5.29 4.22
CA ARG A 52 -16.63 4.10 5.08
C ARG A 52 -16.64 2.81 4.29
N GLU A 53 -17.56 2.65 3.35
CA GLU A 53 -17.58 1.50 2.44
C GLU A 53 -16.26 1.38 1.66
N LYS A 54 -15.74 2.52 1.18
CA LYS A 54 -14.47 2.56 0.45
C LYS A 54 -13.27 2.22 1.32
N LEU A 55 -13.26 2.67 2.58
CA LEU A 55 -12.21 2.34 3.54
C LEU A 55 -12.23 0.86 3.92
N ASP A 56 -13.43 0.28 4.09
CA ASP A 56 -13.58 -1.16 4.35
C ASP A 56 -13.10 -2.00 3.14
N GLU A 57 -13.42 -1.56 1.92
CA GLU A 57 -12.89 -2.17 0.68
C GLU A 57 -11.36 -2.08 0.60
N LEU A 58 -10.78 -0.92 0.94
CA LEU A 58 -9.34 -0.69 0.98
C LEU A 58 -8.65 -1.62 2.00
N THR A 59 -9.19 -1.68 3.22
CA THR A 59 -8.68 -2.54 4.29
C THR A 59 -8.74 -4.02 3.88
N GLY A 60 -9.85 -4.47 3.32
CA GLY A 60 -10.00 -5.84 2.81
C GLY A 60 -9.02 -6.16 1.67
N LYS A 61 -8.81 -5.22 0.75
CA LYS A 61 -7.80 -5.37 -0.33
C LYS A 61 -6.39 -5.48 0.22
N LEU A 62 -6.01 -4.66 1.20
CA LEU A 62 -4.70 -4.72 1.84
C LEU A 62 -4.46 -6.06 2.54
N GLN A 63 -5.44 -6.55 3.28
CA GLN A 63 -5.38 -7.87 3.93
C GLN A 63 -5.26 -9.00 2.91
N SER A 64 -6.07 -9.00 1.85
CA SER A 64 -6.03 -10.05 0.82
C SER A 64 -4.68 -10.14 0.09
N ARG A 65 -3.96 -9.01 -0.01
CA ARG A 65 -2.66 -8.91 -0.68
C ARG A 65 -1.47 -9.06 0.27
N GLU A 66 -1.71 -9.12 1.58
CA GLU A 66 -0.65 -9.15 2.59
C GLU A 66 0.32 -10.30 2.34
N HIS A 67 -0.17 -11.51 2.13
CA HIS A 67 0.70 -12.68 1.93
C HIS A 67 1.64 -12.52 0.73
N MET A 68 1.16 -11.92 -0.35
CA MET A 68 1.97 -11.66 -1.54
C MET A 68 2.98 -10.53 -1.29
N LEU A 69 2.54 -9.44 -0.65
CA LEU A 69 3.42 -8.32 -0.32
C LEU A 69 4.48 -8.71 0.72
N ALA A 70 4.17 -9.63 1.62
CA ALA A 70 5.06 -10.14 2.66
C ALA A 70 6.25 -10.94 2.09
N LEU A 71 6.20 -11.36 0.82
CA LEU A 71 7.34 -11.94 0.11
C LEU A 71 8.44 -10.91 -0.19
N PHE A 72 8.08 -9.63 -0.22
CA PHE A 72 8.94 -8.54 -0.68
C PHE A 72 9.15 -7.46 0.39
N ILE A 73 8.17 -7.29 1.27
CA ILE A 73 8.13 -6.26 2.32
C ILE A 73 7.99 -6.95 3.66
N ARG A 74 8.66 -6.43 4.68
CA ARG A 74 8.60 -6.97 6.05
C ARG A 74 7.15 -6.92 6.57
N ARG A 75 6.67 -8.03 7.14
CA ARG A 75 5.25 -8.18 7.55
C ARG A 75 4.80 -7.16 8.59
N ASP A 76 5.69 -6.76 9.49
CA ASP A 76 5.43 -5.71 10.48
C ASP A 76 5.15 -4.34 9.85
N LEU A 77 5.86 -3.98 8.78
CA LEU A 77 5.61 -2.73 8.04
C LEU A 77 4.25 -2.76 7.34
N LEU A 78 3.88 -3.91 6.78
CA LEU A 78 2.55 -4.10 6.18
C LEU A 78 1.45 -4.05 7.24
N GLY A 79 1.69 -4.67 8.41
CA GLY A 79 0.77 -4.64 9.55
C GLY A 79 0.57 -3.22 10.11
N GLN A 80 1.64 -2.40 10.16
CA GLN A 80 1.54 -1.00 10.54
C GLN A 80 0.65 -0.21 9.57
N ILE A 81 0.90 -0.31 8.26
CA ILE A 81 0.05 0.36 7.25
C ILE A 81 -1.41 -0.08 7.38
N GLN A 82 -1.67 -1.38 7.55
CA GLN A 82 -3.05 -1.88 7.74
C GLN A 82 -3.71 -1.29 8.98
N LEU A 83 -2.98 -1.21 10.09
CA LEU A 83 -3.49 -0.66 11.34
C LEU A 83 -3.85 0.82 11.20
N GLU A 84 -2.99 1.61 10.55
CA GLU A 84 -3.24 3.03 10.33
C GLU A 84 -4.42 3.28 9.40
N VAL A 85 -4.49 2.53 8.30
CA VAL A 85 -5.63 2.61 7.37
C VAL A 85 -6.93 2.20 8.08
N ALA A 86 -6.92 1.14 8.88
CA ALA A 86 -8.09 0.75 9.66
C ALA A 86 -8.46 1.81 10.72
N GLY A 87 -7.47 2.50 11.29
CA GLY A 87 -7.63 3.56 12.28
C GLY A 87 -8.39 4.78 11.75
N LEU A 88 -8.27 5.08 10.44
CA LEU A 88 -9.02 6.16 9.79
C LEU A 88 -10.53 6.06 10.00
N ARG A 89 -11.05 4.83 10.23
CA ARG A 89 -12.47 4.58 10.47
C ARG A 89 -13.02 5.34 11.67
N ALA A 90 -12.18 5.67 12.65
CA ALA A 90 -12.59 6.42 13.84
C ALA A 90 -12.92 7.89 13.53
N TYR A 91 -12.40 8.43 12.43
CA TYR A 91 -12.52 9.84 12.04
C TYR A 91 -13.45 10.05 10.83
N LEU A 92 -14.12 8.99 10.37
CA LEU A 92 -15.10 9.04 9.27
C LEU A 92 -16.44 9.63 9.73
N ASP A 93 -16.42 10.91 10.07
CA ASP A 93 -17.58 11.68 10.48
C ASP A 93 -17.43 13.13 10.01
N GLU A 94 -18.55 13.83 9.82
CA GLU A 94 -18.58 15.20 9.33
C GLU A 94 -17.94 16.19 10.32
N GLU A 95 -18.02 15.89 11.62
CA GLU A 95 -17.43 16.71 12.69
C GLU A 95 -15.90 16.59 12.76
N HIS A 96 -15.32 15.51 12.21
CA HIS A 96 -13.92 15.12 12.41
C HIS A 96 -13.10 15.10 11.10
N ILE A 97 -13.55 15.80 10.06
CA ILE A 97 -12.88 15.82 8.73
C ILE A 97 -11.42 16.30 8.83
N ALA A 98 -11.13 17.29 9.67
CA ALA A 98 -9.77 17.78 9.86
C ALA A 98 -8.84 16.72 10.47
N ASP A 99 -9.34 15.95 11.44
CA ASP A 99 -8.59 14.86 12.05
C ASP A 99 -8.39 13.71 11.04
N LEU A 100 -9.43 13.40 10.25
CA LEU A 100 -9.34 12.41 9.17
C LEU A 100 -8.25 12.78 8.15
N GLN A 101 -8.17 14.05 7.75
CA GLN A 101 -7.13 14.53 6.83
C GLN A 101 -5.73 14.35 7.45
N CYS A 102 -5.55 14.77 8.71
CA CYS A 102 -4.27 14.65 9.42
C CYS A 102 -3.81 13.18 9.51
N GLU A 103 -4.71 12.29 9.93
CA GLU A 103 -4.41 10.85 10.05
C GLU A 103 -4.19 10.20 8.68
N ALA A 104 -4.92 10.63 7.64
CA ALA A 104 -4.70 10.15 6.28
C ALA A 104 -3.33 10.58 5.74
N GLU A 105 -2.90 11.82 5.99
CA GLU A 105 -1.56 12.31 5.65
C GLU A 105 -0.47 11.52 6.38
N HIS A 106 -0.69 11.21 7.67
CA HIS A 106 0.23 10.38 8.44
C HIS A 106 0.35 8.96 7.84
N ALA A 107 -0.78 8.32 7.54
CA ALA A 107 -0.80 7.02 6.87
C ALA A 107 -0.14 7.06 5.47
N LEU A 108 -0.31 8.15 4.71
CA LEU A 108 0.36 8.34 3.42
C LEU A 108 1.87 8.45 3.61
N ALA A 109 2.32 9.20 4.61
CA ALA A 109 3.75 9.37 4.90
C ALA A 109 4.40 8.02 5.29
N GLN A 110 3.70 7.18 6.05
CA GLN A 110 4.18 5.83 6.36
C GLN A 110 4.24 4.95 5.13
N LEU A 111 3.19 4.95 4.31
CA LEU A 111 3.18 4.21 3.04
C LEU A 111 4.33 4.64 2.13
N GLN A 112 4.62 5.93 2.05
CA GLN A 112 5.76 6.47 1.30
C GLN A 112 7.11 6.08 1.91
N THR A 113 7.19 5.92 3.23
CA THR A 113 8.39 5.45 3.92
C THR A 113 8.67 3.99 3.59
N VAL A 114 7.65 3.12 3.67
CA VAL A 114 7.77 1.71 3.27
C VAL A 114 8.10 1.60 1.78
N ARG A 115 7.50 2.45 0.94
CA ARG A 115 7.82 2.54 -0.50
C ARG A 115 9.30 2.84 -0.71
N ARG A 116 9.84 3.85 -0.02
CA ARG A 116 11.25 4.23 -0.12
C ARG A 116 12.19 3.15 0.40
N LEU A 117 11.84 2.45 1.48
CA LEU A 117 12.64 1.33 1.98
C LEU A 117 12.72 0.20 0.95
N PHE A 118 11.60 -0.15 0.31
CA PHE A 118 11.59 -1.20 -0.71
C PHE A 118 12.37 -0.81 -1.97
N PHE A 119 12.11 0.37 -2.53
CA PHE A 119 12.77 0.82 -3.77
C PHE A 119 14.19 1.35 -3.57
N GLY A 120 14.57 1.76 -2.36
CA GLY A 120 15.94 2.17 -2.03
C GLY A 120 16.91 1.00 -1.84
N MET A 121 16.39 -0.22 -1.73
CA MET A 121 17.18 -1.45 -1.64
C MET A 121 17.35 -2.17 -3.00
N LEU A 122 16.59 -1.76 -4.03
CA LEU A 122 16.64 -2.30 -5.40
C LEU A 122 17.68 -1.55 -6.25
#